data_AF-A0A528TEN6-F1
#
_entry.id   AF-A0A528TEN6-F1
#
_cell.length_a   1.000
_cell.length_b   1.000
_cell.length_c   1.000
_cell.angle_alpha   90.00
_cell.angle_beta   90.00
_cell.angle_gamma   90.00
#
_symmetry.space_group_name_H-M   'P 1'
#
loop_
_entity.id
_entity.type
_entity.pdbx_description
1 polymer ?
#
loop_
_entity_poly.entity_id
_entity_poly.type
_entity_poly.pdbx_seq_one_letter_code
_entity_poly.pdbx_strand_id
1 'polypeptide(L)' 'YDENGVDIGYEIHPGEDVFDGATFEMFLDAVGGHKRCNINYDPSHFLLQQLDYLEFIDIYHERIKAFHVKDAEF' A
#
# COMPACT_ATOMS: atom_id res chain seq x y z
N TYR A 1 10.39 -14.85 6.66
CA TYR A 1 9.78 -13.76 7.47
C TYR A 1 8.80 -14.27 8.51
N ASP A 2 7.95 -15.26 8.22
CA ASP A 2 6.88 -15.67 9.15
C ASP A 2 7.37 -16.16 10.51
N GLU A 3 8.40 -17.00 10.52
CA GLU A 3 9.00 -17.53 11.74
C GLU A 3 9.65 -16.43 12.62
N ASN A 4 9.95 -15.26 12.05
CA ASN A 4 10.63 -14.16 12.73
C ASN A 4 9.68 -13.01 13.11
N GLY A 5 8.36 -13.15 12.89
CA GLY A 5 7.42 -12.09 13.26
C GLY A 5 7.43 -10.86 12.35
N VAL A 6 8.14 -10.87 11.21
CA VAL A 6 8.35 -9.68 10.36
C VAL A 6 7.29 -9.55 9.26
N ASP A 7 6.62 -8.41 9.19
CA ASP A 7 5.69 -8.06 8.10
C ASP A 7 6.39 -7.37 6.92
N ILE A 8 5.82 -7.50 5.73
CA ILE A 8 6.32 -6.85 4.51
C ILE A 8 5.34 -5.74 4.13
N GLY A 9 5.81 -4.49 4.20
CA GLY A 9 5.06 -3.32 3.74
C GLY A 9 5.45 -2.98 2.30
N TYR A 10 4.57 -3.27 1.35
CA TYR A 10 4.74 -2.86 -0.04
C TYR A 10 4.38 -1.38 -0.17
N GLU A 11 5.30 -0.58 -0.70
CA GLU A 11 5.03 0.82 -1.01
C GLU A 11 4.25 0.87 -2.32
N ILE A 12 2.99 1.29 -2.23
CA ILE A 12 2.11 1.41 -3.40
C ILE A 12 2.60 2.62 -4.19
N HIS A 13 3.19 2.37 -5.37
CA HIS A 13 4.02 3.37 -6.04
C HIS A 13 3.82 3.35 -7.57
N PRO A 14 3.60 4.51 -8.23
CA PRO A 14 3.54 4.63 -9.67
C PRO A 14 4.77 4.02 -10.36
N GLY A 15 4.54 3.21 -11.40
CA GLY A 15 5.62 2.59 -12.17
C GLY A 15 6.09 1.22 -11.65
N GLU A 16 5.63 0.80 -10.47
CA GLU A 16 5.79 -0.57 -9.98
C GLU A 16 4.59 -1.45 -10.40
N ASP A 17 4.66 -2.76 -10.15
CA ASP A 17 3.53 -3.68 -10.42
C ASP A 17 2.33 -3.42 -9.49
N VAL A 18 2.57 -2.84 -8.30
CA VAL A 18 1.57 -2.51 -7.29
C VAL A 18 1.57 -1.00 -7.08
N PHE A 19 0.64 -0.30 -7.70
CA PHE A 19 0.67 1.17 -7.84
C PHE A 19 -0.63 1.88 -7.45
N ASP A 20 -1.68 1.14 -7.09
CA ASP A 20 -2.94 1.66 -6.55
C ASP A 20 -3.65 0.59 -5.70
N GLY A 21 -4.86 0.89 -5.21
CA GLY A 21 -5.66 -0.06 -4.44
C GLY A 21 -6.05 -1.30 -5.24
N ALA A 22 -6.41 -1.15 -6.52
CA ALA A 22 -6.85 -2.26 -7.36
C ALA A 22 -5.73 -3.28 -7.60
N THR A 23 -4.53 -2.79 -7.92
CA THR A 23 -3.33 -3.63 -8.08
C THR A 23 -2.87 -4.25 -6.78
N PHE A 24 -3.06 -3.57 -5.64
CA PHE A 24 -2.84 -4.16 -4.32
C PHE A 24 -3.79 -5.34 -4.06
N GLU A 25 -5.09 -5.21 -4.34
CA GLU A 25 -6.05 -6.32 -4.19
C GLU A 25 -5.70 -7.50 -5.10
N MET A 26 -5.34 -7.22 -6.36
CA MET A 26 -4.90 -8.25 -7.30
C MET A 26 -3.66 -9.01 -6.78
N PHE A 27 -2.70 -8.28 -6.21
CA PHE A 27 -1.50 -8.88 -5.64
C PHE A 27 -1.82 -9.68 -4.36
N LEU A 28 -2.67 -9.14 -3.49
CA LEU A 28 -3.13 -9.80 -2.28
C LEU A 28 -3.83 -11.12 -2.59
N ASP A 29 -4.70 -11.14 -3.59
CA ASP A 29 -5.36 -12.34 -4.09
C ASP A 29 -4.36 -13.34 -4.68
N ALA A 30 -3.39 -12.87 -5.47
CA ALA A 30 -2.36 -13.72 -6.07
C ALA A 30 -1.48 -14.42 -5.02
N VAL A 31 -1.30 -13.82 -3.85
CA VAL A 31 -0.60 -14.44 -2.70
C VAL A 31 -1.53 -15.11 -1.70
N GLY A 32 -2.81 -15.29 -2.04
CA GLY A 32 -3.79 -16.01 -1.21
C GLY A 32 -4.12 -15.30 0.10
N GLY A 33 -4.15 -13.96 0.09
CA GLY A 33 -4.48 -13.16 1.27
C GLY A 33 -3.43 -13.22 2.38
N HIS A 34 -2.18 -13.56 2.05
CA HIS A 34 -1.13 -13.83 3.04
C HIS A 34 -1.02 -12.70 4.08
N LYS A 35 -1.11 -13.04 5.37
CA LYS A 35 -1.18 -12.09 6.51
C LYS A 35 -0.05 -11.05 6.58
N ARG A 36 1.07 -11.32 5.90
CA ARG A 36 2.26 -10.45 5.87
C ARG A 36 2.36 -9.56 4.65
N CYS A 37 1.44 -9.71 3.70
CA CYS A 37 1.26 -8.78 2.60
C CYS A 37 0.51 -7.56 3.14
N ASN A 38 1.28 -6.53 3.47
CA ASN A 38 0.84 -5.30 4.10
C ASN A 38 1.32 -4.10 3.28
N ILE A 39 0.87 -2.91 3.66
CA ILE A 39 1.11 -1.66 2.94
C ILE A 39 2.11 -0.79 3.71
N ASN A 40 3.08 -0.23 2.99
CA ASN A 40 3.80 0.96 3.38
C ASN A 40 3.11 2.17 2.71
N TYR A 41 2.41 2.98 3.50
CA TYR A 41 1.59 4.06 2.97
C TYR A 41 2.46 5.29 2.66
N ASP A 42 2.32 5.86 1.47
CA ASP A 42 2.96 7.13 1.08
C ASP A 42 1.93 7.97 0.29
N PRO A 43 1.37 9.05 0.85
CA PRO A 43 0.28 9.82 0.27
C PRO A 43 0.70 10.57 -1.01
N SER A 44 2.00 10.84 -1.18
CA SER A 44 2.51 11.61 -2.32
C SER A 44 2.19 10.94 -3.66
N HIS A 45 2.27 9.60 -3.71
CA HIS A 45 1.97 8.80 -4.89
C HIS A 45 0.51 8.91 -5.32
N PHE A 46 -0.41 8.82 -4.36
CA PHE A 46 -1.85 8.89 -4.61
C PHE A 46 -2.25 10.27 -5.10
N LEU A 47 -1.70 11.34 -4.50
CA LEU A 47 -1.98 12.70 -4.92
C LEU A 47 -1.56 12.94 -6.38
N LEU A 48 -0.37 12.48 -6.77
CA LEU A 48 0.12 12.58 -8.15
C LEU A 48 -0.72 11.75 -9.15
N GLN A 49 -1.38 10.68 -8.69
CA GLN A 49 -2.32 9.87 -9.48
C GLN A 49 -3.77 10.39 -9.43
N GLN A 50 -4.04 11.50 -8.73
CA GLN A 50 -5.39 12.03 -8.50
C GLN A 50 -6.33 11.04 -7.78
N LEU A 51 -5.77 10.22 -6.90
CA LEU A 51 -6.51 9.30 -6.04
C LEU A 51 -6.81 9.95 -4.69
N ASP A 52 -7.96 9.60 -4.10
CA ASP A 52 -8.28 10.02 -2.75
C ASP A 52 -7.42 9.25 -1.74
N TYR A 53 -6.38 9.91 -1.26
CA TYR A 53 -5.43 9.34 -0.33
C TYR A 53 -5.99 9.17 1.09
N LEU A 54 -7.10 9.84 1.44
CA LEU A 54 -7.78 9.67 2.72
C LEU A 54 -8.70 8.45 2.68
N GLU A 55 -9.49 8.30 1.61
CA GLU A 55 -10.33 7.12 1.40
C GLU A 55 -9.47 5.84 1.35
N PHE A 56 -8.26 5.92 0.78
CA PHE A 56 -7.31 4.80 0.82
C PHE A 56 -6.99 4.34 2.25
N ILE A 57 -6.84 5.27 3.20
CA ILE A 57 -6.64 4.91 4.62
C ILE A 57 -7.89 4.21 5.16
N ASP A 58 -9.07 4.74 4.89
CA ASP A 58 -10.33 4.16 5.38
C ASP A 58 -10.50 2.72 4.90
N ILE A 59 -10.18 2.45 3.63
CA ILE A 59 -10.26 1.11 3.03
C ILE A 59 -9.19 0.17 3.63
N TYR A 60 -7.95 0.65 3.80
CA TYR A 60 -6.79 -0.23 4.00
C TYR A 60 -6.13 -0.16 5.39
N HIS A 61 -6.68 0.60 6.34
CA HIS A 61 -6.05 0.83 7.66
C HIS A 61 -5.62 -0.46 8.39
N GLU A 62 -6.32 -1.58 8.22
CA GLU A 62 -5.93 -2.86 8.83
C GLU A 62 -4.61 -3.44 8.28
N ARG A 63 -4.25 -3.09 7.04
CA ARG A 63 -3.05 -3.57 6.34
C ARG A 63 -1.92 -2.56 6.27
N ILE A 64 -2.14 -1.30 6.64
CA ILE A 64 -1.06 -0.31 6.73
C ILE A 64 -0.20 -0.62 7.97
N LYS A 65 1.10 -0.91 7.77
CA LYS A 65 2.05 -1.26 8.84
C LYS A 65 3.27 -0.34 8.93
N ALA A 66 3.47 0.47 7.89
CA ALA A 66 4.49 1.50 7.83
C ALA A 66 3.95 2.70 7.06
N PHE A 67 4.61 3.85 7.23
CA PHE A 67 4.23 5.09 6.56
C PHE A 67 5.46 5.94 6.25
N HIS A 68 5.49 6.49 5.04
CA HIS A 68 6.41 7.53 4.62
C HIS A 68 5.68 8.86 4.56
N VAL A 69 6.19 9.85 5.30
CA VAL A 69 5.76 11.25 5.13
C VAL A 69 6.50 11.82 3.94
N LYS A 70 5.81 11.98 2.81
CA LYS A 70 6.30 12.74 1.67
C LYS A 70 5.21 13.66 1.17
N ASP A 71 5.63 14.85 0.75
CA ASP A 71 4.75 15.86 0.19
C ASP A 71 4.71 15.75 -1.34
N ALA A 72 3.63 16.22 -1.95
CA ALA A 72 3.46 16.33 -3.39
C ALA A 72 2.53 17.49 -3.72
N GLU A 73 2.69 18.06 -4.91
CA GLU A 73 1.88 19.19 -5.40
C GLU A 73 1.44 18.92 -6.84
N PHE A 74 0.25 19.42 -7.22
CA PHE A 74 -0.38 19.26 -8.54
C PHE A 74 -0.75 20.61 -9.16
#